data_AF-A0A0A8L278-F1
#
_entry.id   AF-A0A0A8L278-F1
#
_cell.length_a   1.000
_cell.length_b   1.000
_cell.length_c   1.000
_cell.angle_alpha   90.00
_cell.angle_beta   90.00
_cell.angle_gamma   90.00
#
_symmetry.space_group_name_H-M   'P 1'
#
loop_
_entity.id
_entity.type
_entity.pdbx_description
1 polymer ?
#
loop_
_entity_poly.entity_id
_entity_poly.type
_entity_poly.pdbx_seq_one_letter_code
_entity_poly.pdbx_strand_id
1 'polypeptide(L)'
;MKVIRKKPSSIDTKAKQRAIWIVGHYMTLTLGALYVLYAFKHNLGIYHRRSWKTLFLLAKRNVYSVTWKNSTWRQYLISWLPSLCYQGSLLGVFMSHGVTEYQKWINTSPSFYDLLSSENFQVILLAGLWVVSRRSSFKLFPLMIVSYLHITKKNAVKDTEISEITMKNAKLLHLMAYSELIVILTLLVNTFIFKEAIAGFVLLFTIAIFWLRVNFSPYTQATLLRLLMAVDKKIPQKNKEKWNVIKSFIFNKMKEREKALNSARAAT
;
A
#
# COMPACT_ATOMS: atom_id res chain seq x y z
N MET A 1 -32.29 -28.58 -44.55
CA MET A 1 -31.58 -28.84 -43.28
C MET A 1 -31.27 -27.51 -42.60
N LYS A 2 -32.01 -27.12 -41.56
CA LYS A 2 -31.88 -25.81 -40.91
C LYS A 2 -30.77 -25.90 -39.85
N VAL A 3 -29.59 -25.39 -40.17
CA VAL A 3 -28.44 -25.39 -39.24
C VAL A 3 -28.73 -24.41 -38.11
N ILE A 4 -29.06 -24.92 -36.93
CA ILE A 4 -29.22 -24.12 -35.72
C ILE A 4 -27.80 -23.70 -35.27
N ARG A 5 -27.37 -22.49 -35.64
CA ARG A 5 -26.16 -21.89 -35.07
C ARG A 5 -26.41 -21.62 -33.59
N LYS A 6 -25.68 -22.31 -32.70
CA LYS A 6 -25.62 -21.94 -31.27
C LYS A 6 -25.14 -20.49 -31.18
N LYS A 7 -25.93 -19.60 -30.56
CA LYS A 7 -25.48 -18.26 -30.20
C LYS A 7 -24.18 -18.41 -29.38
N PRO A 8 -23.11 -17.65 -29.67
CA PRO A 8 -21.93 -17.67 -28.82
C PRO A 8 -22.36 -17.27 -27.42
N SER A 9 -22.04 -18.08 -26.41
CA SER A 9 -22.32 -17.76 -25.02
C SER A 9 -21.72 -16.38 -24.73
N SER A 10 -22.55 -15.41 -24.37
CA SER A 10 -22.05 -14.08 -23.98
C SER A 10 -21.05 -14.28 -22.85
N ILE A 11 -19.78 -13.98 -23.12
CA ILE A 11 -18.74 -14.02 -22.11
C ILE A 11 -19.18 -13.14 -20.95
N ASP A 12 -19.35 -13.71 -19.75
CA ASP A 12 -19.70 -12.94 -18.57
C ASP A 12 -18.49 -12.06 -18.16
N THR A 13 -18.55 -10.79 -18.57
CA THR A 13 -17.52 -9.78 -18.30
C THR A 13 -17.39 -9.51 -16.80
N LYS A 14 -18.49 -9.60 -16.03
CA LYS A 14 -18.47 -9.41 -14.58
C LYS A 14 -17.78 -10.58 -13.88
N ALA A 15 -18.04 -11.82 -14.32
CA ALA A 15 -17.33 -12.99 -13.80
C ALA A 15 -15.82 -12.90 -14.06
N LYS A 16 -15.40 -12.47 -15.27
CA LYS A 16 -14.00 -12.25 -15.60
C LYS A 16 -13.34 -11.19 -14.72
N GLN A 17 -13.98 -10.02 -14.55
CA GLN A 17 -13.48 -8.95 -13.69
C GLN A 17 -13.35 -9.42 -12.24
N ARG A 18 -14.34 -10.16 -11.73
CA ARG A 18 -14.28 -10.75 -10.38
C ARG A 18 -13.12 -11.73 -10.24
N ALA A 19 -12.87 -12.57 -11.25
CA ALA A 19 -11.74 -13.48 -11.25
C ALA A 19 -10.40 -12.72 -11.22
N ILE A 20 -10.23 -11.70 -12.08
CA ILE A 20 -9.03 -10.85 -12.10
C ILE A 20 -8.83 -10.16 -10.75
N TRP A 21 -9.90 -9.63 -10.15
CA TRP A 21 -9.86 -8.98 -8.84
C TRP A 21 -9.39 -9.94 -7.74
N ILE A 22 -9.92 -11.17 -7.70
CA ILE A 22 -9.53 -12.20 -6.74
C ILE A 22 -8.06 -12.58 -6.95
N VAL A 23 -7.69 -12.90 -8.20
CA VAL A 23 -6.32 -13.27 -8.55
C VAL A 23 -5.34 -12.17 -8.16
N GLY A 24 -5.69 -10.90 -8.43
CA GLY A 24 -4.87 -9.75 -8.07
C GLY A 24 -4.55 -9.68 -6.58
N HIS A 25 -5.58 -9.75 -5.71
CA HIS A 25 -5.34 -9.72 -4.27
C HIS A 25 -4.58 -10.95 -3.75
N TYR A 26 -4.87 -12.15 -4.26
CA TYR A 26 -4.11 -13.34 -3.87
C TYR A 26 -2.66 -13.27 -4.35
N MET A 27 -2.41 -12.72 -5.54
CA MET A 27 -1.08 -12.50 -6.09
C MET A 27 -0.29 -11.50 -5.22
N THR A 28 -0.92 -10.40 -4.81
CA THR A 28 -0.31 -9.43 -3.88
C THR A 28 0.04 -10.07 -2.53
N LEU A 29 -0.87 -10.87 -1.96
CA LEU A 29 -0.63 -11.53 -0.68
C LEU A 29 0.45 -12.61 -0.74
N THR A 30 0.33 -13.55 -1.68
CA THR A 30 1.22 -14.71 -1.76
C THR A 30 2.63 -14.33 -2.19
N LEU A 31 2.76 -13.59 -3.31
CA LEU A 31 4.06 -13.15 -3.80
C LEU A 31 4.69 -12.12 -2.86
N GLY A 32 3.88 -11.24 -2.25
CA GLY A 32 4.32 -10.32 -1.22
C GLY A 32 4.88 -11.05 -0.01
N ALA A 33 4.16 -12.05 0.51
CA ALA A 33 4.61 -12.86 1.64
C ALA A 33 5.91 -13.62 1.33
N LEU A 34 6.01 -14.25 0.16
CA LEU A 34 7.24 -14.93 -0.29
C LEU A 34 8.43 -13.96 -0.34
N TYR A 35 8.23 -12.75 -0.86
CA TYR A 35 9.28 -11.73 -0.87
C TYR A 35 9.66 -11.29 0.55
N VAL A 36 8.68 -11.04 1.43
CA VAL A 36 8.92 -10.63 2.81
C VAL A 36 9.70 -11.70 3.57
N LEU A 37 9.33 -12.98 3.42
CA LEU A 37 10.04 -14.11 4.01
C LEU A 37 11.48 -14.22 3.49
N TYR A 38 11.67 -14.07 2.18
CA TYR A 38 13.01 -14.04 1.58
C TYR A 38 13.85 -12.90 2.17
N ALA A 39 13.30 -11.67 2.19
CA ALA A 39 14.00 -10.49 2.69
C ALA A 39 14.33 -10.64 4.18
N PHE A 40 13.41 -11.19 4.97
CA PHE A 40 13.60 -11.44 6.39
C PHE A 40 14.72 -12.47 6.63
N LYS A 41 14.66 -13.63 5.97
CA LYS A 41 15.71 -14.67 6.03
C LYS A 41 17.07 -14.11 5.60
N HIS A 42 17.10 -13.31 4.53
CA HIS A 42 18.32 -12.69 4.04
C HIS A 42 18.90 -11.69 5.06
N ASN A 43 18.06 -10.83 5.65
CA ASN A 43 18.50 -9.88 6.67
C ASN A 43 18.98 -10.59 7.95
N LEU A 44 18.30 -11.65 8.40
CA LEU A 44 18.74 -12.47 9.54
C LEU A 44 20.06 -13.20 9.28
N GLY A 45 20.21 -13.80 8.09
CA GLY A 45 21.43 -14.49 7.70
C GLY A 45 22.64 -13.56 7.57
N ILE A 46 22.41 -12.26 7.34
CA ILE A 46 23.43 -11.21 7.37
C ILE A 46 23.71 -10.75 8.79
N TYR A 47 22.68 -10.56 9.63
CA TYR A 47 22.84 -10.22 11.04
C TYR A 47 23.72 -11.24 11.78
N HIS A 48 23.47 -12.54 11.53
CA HIS A 48 24.31 -13.61 12.07
C HIS A 48 25.77 -13.54 11.59
N ARG A 49 26.03 -12.93 10.43
CA ARG A 49 27.36 -12.90 9.80
C ARG A 49 28.12 -11.59 9.98
N ARG A 50 27.47 -10.46 10.26
CA ARG A 50 28.14 -9.15 10.37
C ARG A 50 27.35 -8.17 11.24
N SER A 51 28.09 -7.49 12.12
CA SER A 51 27.65 -6.57 13.19
C SER A 51 26.48 -5.62 12.88
N TRP A 52 25.91 -5.06 13.95
CA TRP A 52 24.75 -4.15 13.99
C TRP A 52 24.84 -2.95 13.02
N LYS A 53 26.04 -2.56 12.59
CA LYS A 53 26.27 -1.51 11.58
C LYS A 53 25.69 -1.85 10.20
N THR A 54 25.55 -3.13 9.86
CA THR A 54 24.92 -3.56 8.59
C THR A 54 23.40 -3.41 8.58
N LEU A 55 22.77 -3.39 9.75
CA LEU A 55 21.33 -3.21 9.95
C LEU A 55 20.89 -1.78 9.57
N PHE A 56 21.78 -0.79 9.77
CA PHE A 56 21.56 0.62 9.42
C PHE A 56 22.05 1.00 8.02
N LEU A 57 22.37 0.01 7.18
CA LEU A 57 22.64 0.20 5.74
C LEU A 57 23.76 1.21 5.41
N LEU A 58 24.67 1.48 6.35
CA LEU A 58 25.83 2.38 6.19
C LEU A 58 26.97 1.77 5.38
N ALA A 59 27.00 0.45 5.21
CA ALA A 59 28.05 -0.24 4.46
C ALA A 59 27.69 -0.35 2.97
N LYS A 60 28.55 0.16 2.09
CA LYS A 60 28.48 0.00 0.62
C LYS A 60 28.58 -1.50 0.30
N ARG A 61 27.55 -2.05 -0.36
CA ARG A 61 27.46 -3.48 -0.69
C ARG A 61 28.28 -3.79 -1.94
N ASN A 62 29.36 -4.56 -1.80
CA ASN A 62 29.94 -5.32 -2.90
C ASN A 62 29.47 -6.78 -2.76
N VAL A 63 28.20 -7.02 -3.11
CA VAL A 63 27.72 -8.40 -3.31
C VAL A 63 28.03 -8.73 -4.76
N TYR A 64 28.89 -9.72 -5.01
CA TYR A 64 29.14 -10.21 -6.36
C TYR A 64 27.81 -10.57 -7.01
N SER A 65 27.52 -9.96 -8.16
CA SER A 65 26.31 -10.26 -8.91
C SER A 65 26.34 -11.72 -9.37
N VAL A 66 25.26 -12.45 -9.13
CA VAL A 66 25.07 -13.79 -9.69
C VAL A 66 24.90 -13.63 -11.19
N THR A 67 25.95 -13.92 -11.95
CA THR A 67 25.93 -13.92 -13.42
C THR A 67 25.83 -15.34 -13.94
N TRP A 68 25.32 -15.51 -15.17
CA TRP A 68 25.26 -16.82 -15.82
C TRP A 68 26.64 -17.47 -15.97
N LYS A 69 27.71 -16.67 -16.00
CA LYS A 69 29.11 -17.13 -16.08
C LYS A 69 29.65 -17.71 -14.76
N ASN A 70 29.14 -17.25 -13.62
CA ASN A 70 29.70 -17.56 -12.30
C ASN A 70 28.75 -18.38 -11.41
N SER A 71 27.68 -18.95 -11.99
CA SER A 71 26.68 -19.67 -11.22
C SER A 71 26.02 -20.79 -12.03
N THR A 72 25.48 -21.78 -11.32
CA THR A 72 24.65 -22.79 -11.97
C THR A 72 23.34 -22.16 -12.46
N TRP A 73 22.77 -22.66 -13.56
CA TRP A 73 21.47 -22.20 -14.08
C TRP A 73 20.38 -22.14 -12.99
N ARG A 74 20.38 -23.10 -12.06
CA ARG A 74 19.48 -23.12 -10.90
C ARG A 74 19.68 -21.91 -9.98
N GLN A 75 20.92 -21.60 -9.61
CA GLN A 75 21.25 -20.43 -8.78
C GLN A 75 20.91 -19.12 -9.49
N TYR A 76 21.15 -19.06 -10.81
CA TYR A 76 20.77 -17.91 -11.63
C TYR A 76 19.25 -17.68 -11.60
N LEU A 77 18.43 -18.71 -11.83
CA LEU A 77 16.96 -18.59 -11.74
C LEU A 77 16.49 -18.19 -10.33
N ILE A 78 17.06 -18.80 -9.28
CA ILE A 78 16.71 -18.47 -7.89
C ILE A 78 17.05 -17.01 -7.56
N SER A 79 18.10 -16.45 -8.15
CA SER A 79 18.47 -15.04 -7.93
C SER A 79 17.43 -14.04 -8.46
N TRP A 80 16.61 -14.44 -9.43
CA TRP A 80 15.53 -13.62 -10.00
C TRP A 80 14.24 -13.70 -9.19
N LEU A 81 14.02 -14.81 -8.46
CA LEU A 81 12.79 -15.08 -7.74
C LEU A 81 12.35 -13.94 -6.81
N PRO A 82 13.24 -13.30 -6.00
CA PRO A 82 12.83 -12.17 -5.17
C PRO A 82 12.33 -10.96 -5.97
N SER A 83 12.94 -10.70 -7.14
CA SER A 83 12.48 -9.63 -8.02
C SER A 83 11.10 -9.92 -8.57
N LEU A 84 10.90 -11.14 -9.06
CA LEU A 84 9.62 -11.58 -9.63
C LEU A 84 8.51 -11.59 -8.58
N CYS A 85 8.78 -12.05 -7.35
CA CYS A 85 7.80 -12.00 -6.26
C CYS A 85 7.43 -10.56 -5.90
N TYR A 86 8.41 -9.66 -5.78
CA TYR A 86 8.14 -8.25 -5.48
C TYR A 86 7.33 -7.58 -6.59
N GLN A 87 7.80 -7.66 -7.84
CA GLN A 87 7.13 -7.04 -8.98
C GLN A 87 5.76 -7.67 -9.24
N GLY A 88 5.63 -8.99 -9.10
CA GLY A 88 4.37 -9.69 -9.21
C GLY A 88 3.37 -9.27 -8.12
N SER A 89 3.83 -9.02 -6.89
CA SER A 89 2.94 -8.50 -5.85
C SER A 89 2.34 -7.14 -6.20
N LEU A 90 3.13 -6.26 -6.85
CA LEU A 90 2.68 -4.96 -7.35
C LEU A 90 1.74 -5.09 -8.56
N LEU A 91 2.02 -6.03 -9.47
CA LEU A 91 1.11 -6.36 -10.58
C LEU A 91 -0.27 -6.76 -10.05
N GLY A 92 -0.32 -7.55 -8.97
CA GLY A 92 -1.57 -7.92 -8.31
C GLY A 92 -2.36 -6.71 -7.79
N VAL A 93 -1.67 -5.65 -7.33
CA VAL A 93 -2.29 -4.39 -6.91
C VAL A 93 -2.91 -3.67 -8.09
N PHE A 94 -2.19 -3.55 -9.22
CA PHE A 94 -2.73 -2.97 -10.44
C PHE A 94 -3.96 -3.72 -10.94
N MET A 95 -3.95 -5.06 -10.90
CA MET A 95 -5.10 -5.88 -11.32
C MET A 95 -6.32 -5.65 -10.41
N SER A 96 -6.15 -5.79 -9.09
CA SER A 96 -7.26 -5.72 -8.14
C SER A 96 -7.85 -4.31 -8.01
N HIS A 97 -7.00 -3.32 -7.75
CA HIS A 97 -7.45 -1.93 -7.60
C HIS A 97 -7.84 -1.32 -8.95
N GLY A 98 -7.19 -1.73 -10.05
CA GLY A 98 -7.56 -1.29 -11.40
C GLY A 98 -8.95 -1.77 -11.80
N VAL A 99 -9.31 -3.04 -11.52
CA VAL A 99 -10.68 -3.53 -11.73
C VAL A 99 -11.68 -2.77 -10.87
N THR A 100 -11.34 -2.49 -9.61
CA THR A 100 -12.23 -1.78 -8.69
C THR A 100 -12.51 -0.35 -9.17
N GLU A 101 -11.48 0.39 -9.59
CA GLU A 101 -11.64 1.73 -10.16
C GLU A 101 -12.39 1.69 -11.49
N TYR A 102 -12.06 0.73 -12.36
CA TYR A 102 -12.76 0.56 -13.64
C TYR A 102 -14.26 0.33 -13.42
N GLN A 103 -14.63 -0.55 -12.48
CA GLN A 103 -16.04 -0.81 -12.17
C GLN A 103 -16.75 0.41 -11.56
N LYS A 104 -16.05 1.19 -10.73
CA LYS A 104 -16.61 2.39 -10.10
C LYS A 104 -16.97 3.46 -11.13
N TRP A 105 -16.17 3.59 -12.18
CA TRP A 105 -16.27 4.69 -13.16
C TRP A 105 -16.70 4.23 -14.56
N ILE A 106 -17.15 2.99 -14.74
CA ILE A 106 -17.55 2.52 -16.07
C ILE A 106 -18.76 3.29 -16.64
N ASN A 107 -19.63 3.81 -15.76
CA ASN A 107 -20.86 4.52 -16.12
C ASN A 107 -20.78 6.03 -15.88
N THR A 108 -19.61 6.54 -15.47
CA THR A 108 -19.42 7.94 -15.06
C THR A 108 -18.07 8.40 -15.57
N SER A 109 -17.96 9.60 -16.15
CA SER A 109 -16.66 10.17 -16.55
C SER A 109 -16.05 10.92 -15.37
N PRO A 110 -15.07 10.34 -14.63
CA PRO A 110 -14.50 11.01 -13.47
C PRO A 110 -13.59 12.15 -13.91
N SER A 111 -13.57 13.22 -13.12
CA SER A 111 -12.49 14.21 -13.22
C SER A 111 -11.20 13.64 -12.62
N PHE A 112 -10.06 14.25 -12.94
CA PHE A 112 -8.78 13.90 -12.30
C PHE A 112 -8.83 14.04 -10.77
N TYR A 113 -9.61 15.01 -10.26
CA TYR A 113 -9.79 15.20 -8.83
C TYR A 113 -10.54 14.02 -8.19
N ASP A 114 -11.57 13.51 -8.86
CA ASP A 114 -12.34 12.36 -8.38
C ASP A 114 -11.47 11.11 -8.28
N LEU A 115 -10.60 10.89 -9.28
CA LEU A 115 -9.60 9.81 -9.25
C LEU A 115 -8.61 10.01 -8.09
N LEU A 116 -8.02 11.20 -7.95
CA LEU A 116 -7.06 11.50 -6.88
C LEU A 116 -7.66 11.38 -5.47
N SER A 117 -8.97 11.60 -5.31
CA SER A 117 -9.68 11.41 -4.04
C SER A 117 -9.92 9.94 -3.70
N SER A 118 -9.92 9.04 -4.70
CA SER A 118 -10.23 7.63 -4.51
C SER A 118 -9.07 6.87 -3.86
N GLU A 119 -9.35 6.15 -2.77
CA GLU A 119 -8.32 5.38 -2.04
C GLU A 119 -7.65 4.32 -2.93
N ASN A 120 -8.39 3.66 -3.83
CA ASN A 120 -7.81 2.64 -4.71
C ASN A 120 -6.84 3.27 -5.72
N PHE A 121 -7.17 4.45 -6.25
CA PHE A 121 -6.30 5.13 -7.20
C PHE A 121 -5.03 5.62 -6.50
N GLN A 122 -5.13 6.14 -5.27
CA GLN A 122 -3.96 6.47 -4.45
C GLN A 122 -3.06 5.25 -4.18
N VAL A 123 -3.65 4.07 -3.99
CA VAL A 123 -2.91 2.79 -3.86
C VAL A 123 -2.22 2.39 -5.16
N ILE A 124 -2.88 2.57 -6.32
CA ILE A 124 -2.27 2.37 -7.65
C ILE A 124 -1.08 3.30 -7.86
N LEU A 125 -1.20 4.58 -7.49
CA LEU A 125 -0.11 5.55 -7.57
C LEU A 125 1.08 5.13 -6.70
N LEU A 126 0.83 4.67 -5.47
CA LEU A 126 1.88 4.14 -4.60
C LEU A 126 2.54 2.90 -5.22
N ALA A 127 1.77 1.96 -5.77
CA ALA A 127 2.32 0.81 -6.46
C ALA A 127 3.21 1.21 -7.64
N GLY A 128 2.81 2.23 -8.41
CA GLY A 128 3.63 2.81 -9.48
C GLY A 128 4.98 3.34 -8.99
N LEU A 129 4.99 4.10 -7.88
CA LEU A 129 6.24 4.56 -7.26
C LEU A 129 7.10 3.39 -6.75
N TRP A 130 6.48 2.31 -6.29
CA TRP A 130 7.19 1.12 -5.81
C TRP A 130 7.80 0.26 -6.91
N VAL A 131 7.31 0.35 -8.14
CA VAL A 131 7.93 -0.30 -9.31
C VAL A 131 9.28 0.34 -9.64
N VAL A 132 9.36 1.68 -9.61
CA VAL A 132 10.56 2.44 -10.00
C VAL A 132 11.58 2.55 -8.87
N SER A 133 11.11 2.57 -7.62
CA SER A 133 11.99 2.71 -6.45
C SER A 133 12.56 1.38 -5.98
N ARG A 134 13.57 1.45 -5.09
CA ARG A 134 14.20 0.25 -4.52
C ARG A 134 13.18 -0.64 -3.79
N ARG A 135 13.30 -1.95 -4.04
CA ARG A 135 12.49 -3.00 -3.40
C ARG A 135 12.67 -3.00 -1.88
N SER A 136 11.56 -3.00 -1.14
CA SER A 136 11.55 -3.04 0.32
C SER A 136 10.29 -3.71 0.85
N SER A 137 10.43 -4.57 1.85
CA SER A 137 9.31 -5.24 2.52
C SER A 137 8.33 -4.24 3.15
N PHE A 138 8.85 -3.12 3.68
CA PHE A 138 8.02 -2.08 4.29
C PHE A 138 7.03 -1.44 3.32
N LYS A 139 7.39 -1.37 2.02
CA LYS A 139 6.51 -0.83 0.97
C LYS A 139 5.36 -1.77 0.63
N LEU A 140 5.56 -3.08 0.80
CA LEU A 140 4.55 -4.09 0.52
C LEU A 140 3.55 -4.29 1.67
N PHE A 141 3.97 -4.12 2.92
CA PHE A 141 3.08 -4.32 4.07
C PHE A 141 1.73 -3.58 3.98
N PRO A 142 1.67 -2.27 3.69
CA PRO A 142 0.37 -1.60 3.60
C PRO A 142 -0.50 -2.17 2.47
N LEU A 143 0.10 -2.52 1.33
CA LEU A 143 -0.59 -3.12 0.17
C LEU A 143 -1.13 -4.52 0.48
N MET A 144 -0.34 -5.32 1.21
CA MET A 144 -0.74 -6.64 1.67
C MET A 144 -1.88 -6.57 2.68
N ILE A 145 -1.82 -5.64 3.65
CA ILE A 145 -2.90 -5.46 4.64
C ILE A 145 -4.21 -5.07 3.92
N VAL A 146 -4.15 -4.12 2.98
CA VAL A 146 -5.32 -3.74 2.17
C VAL A 146 -5.90 -4.94 1.42
N SER A 147 -5.05 -5.72 0.73
CA SER A 147 -5.49 -6.90 0.00
C SER A 147 -6.09 -7.97 0.91
N TYR A 148 -5.53 -8.16 2.11
CA TYR A 148 -6.06 -9.07 3.13
C TYR A 148 -7.46 -8.61 3.60
N LEU A 149 -7.63 -7.32 3.87
CA LEU A 149 -8.93 -6.77 4.27
C LEU A 149 -9.99 -6.94 3.18
N HIS A 150 -9.63 -6.72 1.91
CA HIS A 150 -10.56 -6.92 0.78
C HIS A 150 -10.99 -8.38 0.62
N ILE A 151 -10.05 -9.32 0.72
CA ILE A 151 -10.38 -10.76 0.66
C ILE A 151 -11.23 -11.19 1.87
N THR A 152 -10.91 -10.70 3.07
CA THR A 152 -11.67 -11.05 4.29
C THR A 152 -13.09 -10.52 4.22
N LYS A 153 -13.28 -9.29 3.70
CA LYS A 153 -14.60 -8.68 3.49
C LYS A 153 -15.43 -9.40 2.42
N LYS A 154 -14.80 -9.98 1.39
CA LYS A 154 -15.50 -10.73 0.33
C LYS A 154 -16.46 -11.80 0.88
N ASN A 155 -16.11 -12.44 1.99
CA ASN A 155 -16.90 -13.52 2.59
C ASN A 155 -17.87 -13.02 3.68
N ALA A 156 -17.60 -11.86 4.30
CA ALA A 156 -18.38 -11.32 5.41
C ALA A 156 -19.65 -10.55 4.96
N VAL A 157 -19.72 -10.15 3.68
CA VAL A 157 -20.87 -9.44 3.08
C VAL A 157 -22.16 -10.28 3.04
N LYS A 158 -22.15 -11.53 3.50
CA LYS A 158 -23.38 -12.33 3.59
C LYS A 158 -24.26 -12.03 4.81
N ASP A 159 -23.72 -11.62 5.96
CA ASP A 159 -24.56 -11.52 7.20
C ASP A 159 -24.10 -10.50 8.26
N THR A 160 -23.13 -9.60 8.00
CA THR A 160 -22.69 -8.62 9.03
C THR A 160 -22.56 -7.20 8.50
N GLU A 161 -23.03 -6.24 9.30
CA GLU A 161 -22.92 -4.81 9.00
C GLU A 161 -21.45 -4.41 8.80
N ILE A 162 -21.20 -3.59 7.77
CA ILE A 162 -19.87 -3.12 7.34
C ILE A 162 -19.12 -2.37 8.48
N SER A 163 -19.87 -1.85 9.46
CA SER A 163 -19.40 -1.17 10.68
C SER A 163 -18.63 -2.11 11.63
N GLU A 164 -19.16 -3.30 11.93
CA GLU A 164 -18.56 -4.24 12.88
C GLU A 164 -17.23 -4.84 12.38
N ILE A 165 -17.16 -5.15 11.08
CA ILE A 165 -15.94 -5.66 10.44
C ILE A 165 -14.83 -4.62 10.48
N THR A 166 -15.18 -3.32 10.44
CA THR A 166 -14.21 -2.22 10.48
C THR A 166 -13.66 -2.02 11.90
N MET A 167 -14.48 -2.22 12.95
CA MET A 167 -14.02 -2.19 14.34
C MET A 167 -13.12 -3.39 14.70
N LYS A 168 -13.49 -4.60 14.26
CA LYS A 168 -12.69 -5.81 14.51
C LYS A 168 -11.28 -5.74 13.88
N ASN A 169 -11.17 -5.03 12.76
CA ASN A 169 -9.90 -4.86 12.04
C ASN A 169 -9.15 -3.55 12.38
N ALA A 170 -9.60 -2.76 13.37
CA ALA A 170 -8.99 -1.48 13.70
C ALA A 170 -7.48 -1.58 13.97
N LYS A 171 -7.02 -2.67 14.61
CA LYS A 171 -5.59 -2.94 14.83
C LYS A 171 -4.80 -3.06 13.52
N LEU A 172 -5.35 -3.75 12.51
CA LEU A 172 -4.73 -3.89 11.19
C LEU A 172 -4.70 -2.56 10.43
N LEU A 173 -5.77 -1.75 10.54
CA LEU A 173 -5.83 -0.42 9.91
C LEU A 173 -4.80 0.53 10.52
N HIS A 174 -4.60 0.49 11.84
CA HIS A 174 -3.53 1.25 12.49
C HIS A 174 -2.14 0.73 12.08
N LEU A 175 -1.94 -0.59 12.03
CA LEU A 175 -0.68 -1.18 11.58
C LEU A 175 -0.32 -0.75 10.15
N MET A 176 -1.32 -0.69 9.27
CA MET A 176 -1.18 -0.18 7.91
C MET A 176 -0.68 1.27 7.91
N ALA A 177 -1.34 2.17 8.65
CA ALA A 177 -0.92 3.56 8.73
C ALA A 177 0.48 3.74 9.38
N TYR A 178 0.84 2.94 10.38
CA TYR A 178 2.19 2.92 10.93
C TYR A 178 3.23 2.47 9.90
N SER A 179 2.91 1.45 9.10
CA SER A 179 3.83 0.96 8.07
C SER A 179 4.12 2.02 7.01
N GLU A 180 3.13 2.84 6.65
CA GLU A 180 3.29 3.95 5.70
C GLU A 180 4.23 5.03 6.24
N LEU A 181 4.09 5.38 7.53
CA LEU A 181 4.98 6.34 8.18
C LEU A 181 6.41 5.81 8.29
N ILE A 182 6.59 4.52 8.55
CA ILE A 182 7.91 3.87 8.53
C ILE A 182 8.54 3.96 7.15
N VAL A 183 7.75 3.79 6.08
CA VAL A 183 8.24 3.96 4.70
C VAL A 183 8.69 5.39 4.45
N ILE A 184 7.91 6.40 4.86
CA ILE A 184 8.28 7.82 4.74
C ILE A 184 9.58 8.09 5.51
N LEU A 185 9.69 7.62 6.75
CA LEU A 185 10.89 7.79 7.57
C LEU A 185 12.12 7.13 6.91
N THR A 186 11.95 5.92 6.38
CA THR A 186 13.03 5.20 5.69
C THR A 186 13.48 5.94 4.43
N LEU A 187 12.54 6.49 3.65
CA LEU A 187 12.84 7.28 2.47
C LEU A 187 13.55 8.59 2.85
N LEU A 188 13.11 9.25 3.92
CA LEU A 188 13.75 10.45 4.46
C LEU A 188 15.21 10.19 4.82
N VAL A 189 15.49 9.12 5.56
CA VAL A 189 16.86 8.72 5.90
C VAL A 189 17.68 8.40 4.65
N ASN A 190 17.12 7.65 3.69
CA ASN A 190 17.84 7.33 2.44
C ASN A 190 18.14 8.58 1.59
N THR A 191 17.25 9.58 1.61
CA THR A 191 17.46 10.88 0.94
C THR A 191 18.58 11.66 1.60
N PHE A 192 18.59 11.78 2.94
CA PHE A 192 19.67 12.50 3.65
C PHE A 192 21.04 11.83 3.54
N ILE A 193 21.06 10.49 3.46
CA ILE A 193 22.30 9.72 3.28
C ILE A 193 22.75 9.72 1.80
N PHE A 194 21.99 10.33 0.88
CA PHE A 194 22.22 10.31 -0.57
C PHE A 194 22.45 8.89 -1.11
N LYS A 195 21.76 7.91 -0.52
CA LYS A 195 22.01 6.51 -0.79
C LYS A 195 21.55 6.09 -2.19
N GLU A 196 20.53 6.78 -2.71
CA GLU A 196 19.88 6.49 -3.98
C GLU A 196 19.55 7.81 -4.69
N ALA A 197 19.90 7.92 -5.98
CA ALA A 197 19.69 9.13 -6.77
C ALA A 197 18.21 9.55 -6.88
N ILE A 198 17.29 8.58 -6.88
CA ILE A 198 15.84 8.81 -7.09
C ILE A 198 15.09 8.89 -5.74
N ALA A 199 15.75 8.67 -4.59
CA ALA A 199 15.07 8.61 -3.29
C ALA A 199 14.37 9.92 -2.92
N GLY A 200 14.96 11.08 -3.25
CA GLY A 200 14.34 12.39 -3.00
C GLY A 200 13.03 12.58 -3.77
N PHE A 201 13.00 12.22 -5.05
CA PHE A 201 11.79 12.29 -5.88
C PHE A 201 10.71 11.33 -5.36
N VAL A 202 11.09 10.09 -5.02
CA VAL A 202 10.16 9.10 -4.47
C VAL A 202 9.59 9.58 -3.14
N LEU A 203 10.41 10.20 -2.28
CA LEU A 203 9.96 10.79 -1.02
C LEU A 203 8.93 11.88 -1.28
N LEU A 204 9.20 12.81 -2.20
CA LEU A 204 8.29 13.91 -2.54
C LEU A 204 6.92 13.38 -3.00
N PHE A 205 6.90 12.45 -3.95
CA PHE A 205 5.63 11.87 -4.41
C PHE A 205 4.93 11.04 -3.33
N THR A 206 5.69 10.34 -2.48
CA THR A 206 5.11 9.59 -1.36
C THR A 206 4.45 10.54 -0.35
N ILE A 207 5.08 11.68 -0.05
CA ILE A 207 4.50 12.71 0.84
C ILE A 207 3.25 13.32 0.20
N ALA A 208 3.27 13.63 -1.10
CA ALA A 208 2.10 14.17 -1.80
C ALA A 208 0.91 13.19 -1.76
N ILE A 209 1.14 11.90 -2.02
CA ILE A 209 0.08 10.88 -1.92
C ILE A 209 -0.35 10.69 -0.46
N PHE A 210 0.58 10.70 0.50
CA PHE A 210 0.24 10.61 1.92
C PHE A 210 -0.62 11.79 2.36
N TRP A 211 -0.36 13.00 1.85
CA TRP A 211 -1.19 14.18 2.10
C TRP A 211 -2.60 13.99 1.56
N LEU A 212 -2.77 13.48 0.34
CA LEU A 212 -4.10 13.11 -0.19
C LEU A 212 -4.80 12.12 0.74
N ARG A 213 -4.07 11.12 1.25
CA ARG A 213 -4.62 10.13 2.17
C ARG A 213 -5.02 10.73 3.52
N VAL A 214 -4.29 11.69 4.05
CA VAL A 214 -4.72 12.43 5.25
C VAL A 214 -6.02 13.18 5.00
N ASN A 215 -6.28 13.66 3.78
CA ASN A 215 -7.54 14.34 3.46
C ASN A 215 -8.73 13.39 3.33
N PHE A 216 -8.53 12.19 2.74
CA PHE A 216 -9.65 11.31 2.36
C PHE A 216 -9.79 10.02 3.20
N SER A 217 -8.73 9.54 3.85
CA SER A 217 -8.74 8.28 4.60
C SER A 217 -8.96 8.49 6.13
N PRO A 218 -9.95 7.82 6.74
CA PRO A 218 -10.28 8.00 8.15
C PRO A 218 -9.24 7.37 9.08
N TYR A 219 -8.66 6.24 8.65
CA TYR A 219 -7.67 5.50 9.44
C TYR A 219 -6.32 6.22 9.45
N THR A 220 -5.96 6.88 8.35
CA THR A 220 -4.75 7.70 8.26
C THR A 220 -4.89 8.91 9.17
N GLN A 221 -6.05 9.60 9.16
CA GLN A 221 -6.37 10.71 10.06
C GLN A 221 -6.27 10.29 11.54
N ALA A 222 -6.94 9.20 11.92
CA ALA A 222 -6.95 8.72 13.30
C ALA A 222 -5.55 8.32 13.80
N THR A 223 -4.75 7.66 12.95
CA THR A 223 -3.39 7.24 13.32
C THR A 223 -2.44 8.43 13.44
N LEU A 224 -2.56 9.40 12.52
CA LEU A 224 -1.77 10.63 12.57
C LEU A 224 -2.12 11.44 13.81
N LEU A 225 -3.42 11.60 14.14
CA LEU A 225 -3.85 12.28 15.36
C LEU A 225 -3.30 11.59 16.61
N ARG A 226 -3.36 10.26 16.68
CA ARG A 226 -2.80 9.49 17.81
C ARG A 226 -1.30 9.71 17.98
N LEU A 227 -0.56 9.76 16.88
CA LEU A 227 0.87 10.07 16.90
C LEU A 227 1.15 11.50 17.33
N LEU A 228 0.38 12.47 16.83
CA LEU A 228 0.50 13.85 17.28
C LEU A 228 0.21 13.96 18.78
N MET A 229 -0.81 13.26 19.30
CA MET A 229 -1.07 13.24 20.75
C MET A 229 0.08 12.59 21.55
N ALA A 230 0.74 11.56 21.02
CA ALA A 230 1.88 10.94 21.66
C ALA A 230 3.11 11.87 21.70
N VAL A 231 3.32 12.65 20.64
CA VAL A 231 4.41 13.63 20.54
C VAL A 231 4.10 14.92 21.31
N ASP A 232 2.82 15.27 21.48
CA ASP A 232 2.36 16.47 22.20
C ASP A 232 2.97 16.59 23.60
N LYS A 233 3.09 15.47 24.31
CA LYS A 233 3.69 15.38 25.65
C LYS A 233 5.17 15.77 25.68
N LYS A 234 5.86 15.74 24.54
CA LYS A 234 7.30 15.98 24.42
C LYS A 234 7.62 17.35 23.80
N ILE A 235 6.62 18.16 23.49
CA ILE A 235 6.83 19.44 22.80
C ILE A 235 7.04 20.58 23.79
N PRO A 236 8.14 21.35 23.66
CA PRO A 236 8.40 22.52 24.49
C PRO A 236 7.35 23.61 24.24
N GLN A 237 7.02 24.38 25.29
CA GLN A 237 5.98 25.43 25.24
C GLN A 237 6.14 26.41 24.07
N LYS A 238 7.38 26.75 23.70
CA LYS A 238 7.72 27.65 22.59
C LYS A 238 7.13 27.22 21.23
N ASN A 239 6.94 25.92 21.00
CA ASN A 239 6.44 25.39 19.73
C ASN A 239 4.97 24.93 19.82
N LYS A 240 4.29 25.12 20.95
CA LYS A 240 2.92 24.65 21.15
C LYS A 240 1.90 25.31 20.22
N GLU A 241 2.07 26.59 19.89
CA GLU A 241 1.15 27.28 18.98
C GLU A 241 1.16 26.67 17.57
N LYS A 242 2.35 26.52 16.98
CA LYS A 242 2.52 25.86 15.67
C LYS A 242 2.02 24.42 15.69
N TRP A 243 2.24 23.72 16.81
CA TRP A 243 1.75 22.36 17.00
C TRP A 243 0.22 22.28 17.07
N ASN A 244 -0.42 23.24 17.74
CA ASN A 244 -1.88 23.32 17.83
C ASN A 244 -2.53 23.58 16.48
N VAL A 245 -1.89 24.36 15.59
CA VAL A 245 -2.36 24.55 14.20
C VAL A 245 -2.40 23.22 13.43
N ILE A 246 -1.37 22.39 13.57
CA ILE A 246 -1.32 21.08 12.90
C ILE A 246 -2.42 20.15 13.46
N LYS A 247 -2.59 20.14 14.79
CA LYS A 247 -3.65 19.34 15.44
C LYS A 247 -5.05 19.80 15.03
N SER A 248 -5.30 21.11 15.03
CA SER A 248 -6.61 21.67 14.69
C SER A 248 -6.96 21.42 13.23
N PHE A 249 -5.99 21.47 12.31
CA PHE A 249 -6.20 21.12 10.91
C PHE A 249 -6.76 19.70 10.75
N ILE A 250 -6.11 18.71 11.37
CA ILE A 250 -6.56 17.30 11.28
C ILE A 250 -7.92 17.11 11.96
N PHE A 251 -8.11 17.73 13.13
CA PHE A 251 -9.38 17.64 13.86
C PHE A 251 -10.54 18.24 13.05
N ASN A 252 -10.34 19.40 12.44
CA ASN A 252 -11.34 20.05 11.61
C ASN A 252 -11.69 19.19 10.39
N LYS A 253 -10.70 18.56 9.75
CA LYS A 253 -10.93 17.64 8.62
C LYS A 253 -11.73 16.40 9.01
N MET A 254 -11.45 15.83 10.19
CA MET A 254 -12.26 14.73 10.72
C MET A 254 -13.71 15.17 10.98
N LYS A 255 -13.91 16.37 11.55
CA LYS A 255 -15.24 16.93 11.84
C LYS A 255 -16.03 17.26 10.57
N GLU A 256 -15.39 17.82 9.55
CA GLU A 256 -15.99 18.09 8.23
C GLU A 256 -16.54 16.80 7.60
N ARG A 257 -15.76 15.72 7.68
CA ARG A 257 -16.16 14.40 7.18
C ARG A 257 -17.35 13.84 7.95
N GLU A 258 -17.31 13.90 9.28
CA GLU A 258 -18.40 13.40 10.12
C GLU A 258 -19.71 14.13 9.80
N LYS A 259 -19.65 15.45 9.63
CA LYS A 259 -20.79 16.25 9.16
C LYS A 259 -21.28 15.76 7.79
N ALA A 260 -20.39 15.58 6.81
CA ALA A 260 -20.78 15.11 5.48
C ALA A 260 -21.44 13.71 5.51
N LEU A 261 -20.94 12.80 6.34
CA LEU A 261 -21.53 11.47 6.53
C LEU A 261 -22.93 11.55 7.18
N ASN A 262 -23.10 12.41 8.18
CA ASN A 262 -24.38 12.59 8.84
C ASN A 262 -25.41 13.24 7.89
N SER A 263 -25.00 14.21 7.07
CA SER A 263 -25.85 14.79 6.03
C SER A 263 -26.27 13.75 4.98
N ALA A 264 -25.35 12.88 4.54
CA ALA A 264 -25.66 11.82 3.58
C ALA A 264 -26.64 10.78 4.15
N ARG A 265 -26.49 10.43 5.45
CA ARG A 265 -27.43 9.53 6.15
C ARG A 265 -28.81 10.13 6.36
N ALA A 266 -28.89 11.45 6.54
CA ALA A 266 -30.17 12.15 6.68
C ALA A 266 -30.92 12.31 5.35
N ALA A 267 -30.23 12.13 4.21
CA ALA A 267 -30.80 12.24 2.87
C ALA A 267 -31.26 10.89 2.26
N THR A 268 -31.00 9.78 2.96
CA THR A 268 -31.41 8.41 2.61
C THR A 268 -32.48 7.91 3.56
#